data_AF-A0AAJ6GV70-F1
#
_entry.id   AF-A0AAJ6GV70-F1
#
_cell.length_a   1.000
_cell.length_b   1.000
_cell.length_c   1.000
_cell.angle_alpha   90.00
_cell.angle_beta   90.00
_cell.angle_gamma   90.00
#
_symmetry.space_group_name_H-M   'P 1'
#
loop_
_entity.id
_entity.type
_entity.pdbx_description
1 polymer ?
#
loop_
_entity_poly.entity_id
_entity_poly.type
_entity_poly.pdbx_seq_one_letter_code
_entity_poly.pdbx_strand_id
1 'polypeptide(L)'
;MASFTAVDLSKRQAPDLIEALDFEAIFNEALTQFRQLMPEFSALTESDPVYKLLDTPAAFDKVLAFARERGSLTPHTKGSCPSYPAPVMVLAYSARLRGIEVCTLNDTHKQPACIHAQQRKGSRDTLTEWDPEMIEAWDLLVARRTAIWTKNGRNFAVPIKAEDRRLLVEQTGNPMAKSSLDSAWQRFIKLAMKEGIISNQERFSLHGLKHRGITDTVGNRGDKQDAAGHATPEMTGRYDHALPVVKPPKRS
;
A
#
# COMPACT_ATOMS: atom_id res chain seq x y z
N MET A 1 31.14 -13.03 63.43
CA MET A 1 30.69 -11.88 62.62
C MET A 1 31.49 -11.88 61.33
N ALA A 2 30.85 -12.12 60.18
CA ALA A 2 31.54 -12.10 58.89
C ALA A 2 31.43 -10.69 58.28
N SER A 3 32.58 -10.09 57.98
CA SER A 3 32.69 -8.76 57.35
C SER A 3 32.35 -8.87 55.86
N PHE A 4 31.30 -8.17 55.41
CA PHE A 4 30.98 -8.03 53.99
C PHE A 4 31.80 -6.88 53.39
N THR A 5 32.71 -7.20 52.47
CA THR A 5 33.41 -6.21 51.65
C THR A 5 32.48 -5.80 50.50
N ALA A 6 32.00 -4.55 50.52
CA ALA A 6 31.22 -4.00 49.44
C ALA A 6 32.08 -3.88 48.17
N VAL A 7 31.79 -4.70 47.16
CA VAL A 7 32.46 -4.65 45.86
C VAL A 7 31.89 -3.49 45.06
N ASP A 8 32.69 -2.45 44.83
CA ASP A 8 32.34 -1.29 44.02
C ASP A 8 32.29 -1.68 42.53
N LEU A 9 31.08 -1.85 42.02
CA LEU A 9 30.79 -2.26 40.65
C LEU A 9 31.03 -1.13 39.62
N SER A 10 31.21 0.13 40.06
CA SER A 10 31.41 1.27 39.16
C SER A 10 32.80 1.31 38.49
N LYS A 11 33.73 0.48 38.97
CA LYS A 11 35.12 0.44 38.49
C LYS A 11 35.44 -0.76 37.59
N ARG A 12 34.46 -1.59 37.26
CA ARG A 12 34.66 -2.72 36.34
C ARG A 12 34.33 -2.29 34.92
N GLN A 13 35.27 -2.50 34.00
CA GLN A 13 35.04 -2.31 32.56
C GLN A 13 33.87 -3.20 32.14
N ALA A 14 32.84 -2.61 31.55
CA ALA A 14 31.70 -3.35 31.04
C ALA A 14 32.21 -4.36 30.00
N PRO A 15 31.83 -5.65 30.08
CA PRO A 15 32.19 -6.60 29.04
C PRO A 15 31.52 -6.18 27.72
N ASP A 16 32.30 -6.16 26.63
CA ASP A 16 31.78 -6.01 25.27
C ASP A 16 30.92 -7.24 24.95
N LEU A 17 29.62 -7.15 25.26
CA LEU A 17 28.70 -8.27 25.16
C LEU A 17 27.64 -8.10 24.06
N ILE A 18 27.97 -7.37 23.00
CA ILE A 18 27.18 -7.38 21.75
C ILE A 18 28.19 -7.26 20.61
N GLU A 19 28.39 -8.35 19.86
CA GLU A 19 29.02 -8.24 18.53
C GLU A 19 28.23 -7.21 17.74
N ALA A 20 28.87 -6.10 17.37
CA ALA A 20 28.30 -5.14 16.46
C ALA A 20 28.22 -5.81 15.09
N LEU A 21 27.09 -6.46 14.83
CA LEU A 21 26.78 -7.04 13.55
C LEU A 21 26.64 -5.91 12.54
N ASP A 22 27.62 -5.81 11.63
CA ASP A 22 27.59 -4.87 10.53
C ASP A 22 26.44 -5.25 9.59
N PHE A 23 25.40 -4.41 9.60
CA PHE A 23 24.21 -4.59 8.77
C PHE A 23 24.57 -4.72 7.29
N GLU A 24 25.54 -3.94 6.80
CA GLU A 24 25.94 -4.00 5.39
C GLU A 24 26.61 -5.34 5.08
N ALA A 25 27.40 -5.89 6.01
CA ALA A 25 28.02 -7.20 5.86
C ALA A 25 26.97 -8.33 5.81
N ILE A 26 26.02 -8.36 6.77
CA ILE A 26 24.94 -9.37 6.80
C ILE A 26 24.07 -9.27 5.55
N PHE A 27 23.72 -8.05 5.15
CA PHE A 27 22.89 -7.82 3.98
C PHE A 27 23.59 -8.29 2.70
N ASN A 28 24.88 -7.97 2.54
CA ASN A 28 25.65 -8.39 1.37
C ASN A 28 25.86 -9.91 1.33
N GLU A 29 26.05 -10.55 2.48
CA GLU A 29 26.16 -12.01 2.58
C GLU A 29 24.84 -12.70 2.21
N ALA A 30 23.72 -12.24 2.78
CA ALA A 30 22.39 -12.74 2.46
C ALA A 30 22.03 -12.53 0.98
N LEU A 31 22.39 -11.37 0.41
CA LEU A 31 22.18 -11.07 -1.00
C LEU A 31 23.03 -11.95 -1.91
N THR A 32 24.26 -12.27 -1.50
CA THR A 32 25.16 -13.17 -2.23
C THR A 32 24.63 -14.59 -2.23
N GLN A 33 24.21 -15.10 -1.06
CA GLN A 33 23.58 -16.42 -0.95
C GLN A 33 22.30 -16.50 -1.78
N PHE A 34 21.46 -15.46 -1.73
CA PHE A 34 20.24 -15.37 -2.53
C PHE A 34 20.54 -15.47 -4.04
N ARG A 35 21.53 -14.73 -4.54
CA ARG A 35 21.94 -14.77 -5.95
C ARG A 35 22.49 -16.13 -6.37
N GLN A 36 23.12 -16.87 -5.46
CA GLN A 36 23.63 -18.21 -5.72
C GLN A 36 22.51 -19.26 -5.77
N LEU A 37 21.54 -19.15 -4.86
CA LEU A 37 20.41 -20.09 -4.80
C LEU A 37 19.38 -19.84 -5.90
N MET A 38 19.25 -18.58 -6.36
CA MET A 38 18.23 -18.13 -7.30
C MET A 38 18.85 -17.28 -8.44
N PRO A 39 19.71 -17.88 -9.30
CA PRO A 39 20.47 -17.16 -10.32
C PRO A 39 19.61 -16.50 -11.41
N GLU A 40 18.33 -16.89 -11.53
CA GLU A 40 17.37 -16.26 -12.43
C GLU A 40 16.99 -14.82 -12.03
N PHE A 41 17.31 -14.38 -10.81
CA PHE A 41 17.07 -13.02 -10.27
C PHE A 41 18.33 -12.14 -10.31
N SER A 42 19.10 -12.18 -11.40
CA SER A 42 20.40 -11.49 -11.52
C SER A 42 20.32 -9.98 -11.73
N ALA A 43 19.15 -9.43 -12.10
CA ALA A 43 18.92 -8.01 -12.32
C ALA A 43 17.71 -7.52 -11.51
N LEU A 44 17.92 -7.30 -10.21
CA LEU A 44 16.88 -6.84 -9.28
C LEU A 44 16.35 -5.45 -9.68
N THR A 45 15.12 -5.43 -10.18
CA THR A 45 14.26 -4.27 -10.45
C THR A 45 13.24 -4.10 -9.32
N GLU A 46 12.63 -2.91 -9.19
CA GLU A 46 11.53 -2.66 -8.21
C GLU A 46 10.32 -3.62 -8.39
N SER A 47 10.28 -4.38 -9.48
CA SER A 47 9.26 -5.37 -9.83
C SER A 47 9.59 -6.81 -9.38
N ASP A 48 10.78 -7.06 -8.81
CA ASP A 48 11.20 -8.41 -8.44
C ASP A 48 10.57 -8.91 -7.12
N PRO A 49 10.24 -10.20 -7.04
CA PRO A 49 9.54 -10.81 -5.90
C PRO A 49 10.27 -10.67 -4.56
N VAL A 50 11.58 -10.40 -4.58
CA VAL A 50 12.38 -10.11 -3.38
C VAL A 50 11.96 -8.80 -2.72
N TYR A 51 11.64 -7.75 -3.49
CA TYR A 51 11.08 -6.50 -2.94
C TYR A 51 9.65 -6.70 -2.41
N LYS A 52 8.94 -7.69 -2.94
CA LYS A 52 7.59 -8.11 -2.50
C LYS A 52 7.58 -8.81 -1.13
N LEU A 53 8.71 -9.40 -0.72
CA LEU A 53 8.87 -10.05 0.59
C LEU A 53 9.23 -9.07 1.71
N LEU A 54 9.69 -7.86 1.38
CA LEU A 54 10.11 -6.83 2.34
C LEU A 54 8.99 -5.82 2.68
N ASP A 55 7.88 -5.85 1.93
CA ASP A 55 6.67 -5.07 2.25
C ASP A 55 5.90 -5.81 3.34
N THR A 56 6.35 -5.69 4.60
CA THR A 56 5.72 -6.35 5.74
C THR A 56 4.35 -5.72 6.04
N PRO A 57 3.35 -6.46 6.57
CA PRO A 57 2.10 -5.86 7.07
C PRO A 57 2.35 -4.63 7.94
N ALA A 58 3.44 -4.66 8.72
CA ALA A 58 3.88 -3.56 9.56
C ALA A 58 4.26 -2.28 8.78
N ALA A 59 4.86 -2.38 7.59
CA ALA A 59 5.20 -1.20 6.78
C ALA A 59 3.95 -0.49 6.26
N PHE A 60 2.96 -1.25 5.79
CA PHE A 60 1.66 -0.71 5.37
C PHE A 60 0.97 0.04 6.51
N ASP A 61 0.88 -0.57 7.69
CA ASP A 61 0.20 0.02 8.86
C ASP A 61 0.89 1.31 9.33
N LYS A 62 2.23 1.31 9.40
CA LYS A 62 3.02 2.52 9.74
C LYS A 62 2.75 3.65 8.75
N VAL A 63 2.79 3.36 7.45
CA VAL A 63 2.57 4.36 6.40
C VAL A 63 1.11 4.85 6.39
N LEU A 64 0.13 3.97 6.63
CA LEU A 64 -1.28 4.35 6.71
C LEU A 64 -1.55 5.26 7.91
N ALA A 65 -1.04 4.91 9.09
CA ALA A 65 -1.13 5.73 10.30
C ALA A 65 -0.50 7.11 10.06
N PHE A 66 0.69 7.14 9.47
CA PHE A 66 1.37 8.37 9.11
C PHE A 66 0.59 9.21 8.09
N ALA A 67 -0.01 8.58 7.08
CA ALA A 67 -0.86 9.27 6.10
C ALA A 67 -2.08 9.91 6.76
N ARG A 68 -2.73 9.20 7.70
CA ARG A 68 -3.87 9.71 8.48
C ARG A 68 -3.46 10.93 9.31
N GLU A 69 -2.34 10.83 10.04
CA GLU A 69 -1.79 11.95 10.83
C GLU A 69 -1.47 13.17 9.95
N ARG A 70 -0.61 13.00 8.94
CA ARG A 70 -0.15 14.11 8.09
C ARG A 70 -1.26 14.73 7.25
N GLY A 71 -2.26 13.93 6.86
CA GLY A 71 -3.44 14.38 6.13
C GLY A 71 -4.46 15.16 6.97
N SER A 72 -4.42 15.00 8.30
CA SER A 72 -5.27 15.75 9.25
C SER A 72 -4.74 17.15 9.58
N LEU A 73 -3.45 17.40 9.28
CA LEU A 73 -2.82 18.69 9.53
C LEU A 73 -3.42 19.78 8.63
N THR A 74 -3.30 21.03 9.09
CA THR A 74 -3.71 22.19 8.27
C THR A 74 -2.96 22.17 6.94
N PRO A 75 -3.65 22.28 5.79
CA PRO A 75 -2.99 22.28 4.50
C PRO A 75 -1.92 23.37 4.37
N HIS A 76 -0.84 23.05 3.66
CA HIS A 76 0.28 23.98 3.40
C HIS A 76 1.09 24.38 4.65
N THR A 77 1.01 23.62 5.74
CA THR A 77 1.94 23.74 6.88
C THR A 77 3.07 22.72 6.81
N LYS A 78 4.13 22.93 7.60
CA LYS A 78 5.27 22.00 7.66
C LYS A 78 4.80 20.60 8.06
N GLY A 79 5.23 19.59 7.29
CA GLY A 79 4.85 18.18 7.51
C GLY A 79 3.46 17.81 7.01
N SER A 80 2.59 18.78 6.67
CA SER A 80 1.28 18.48 6.10
C SER A 80 1.42 17.74 4.76
N CYS A 81 0.56 16.76 4.57
CA CYS A 81 0.37 16.09 3.30
C CYS A 81 -1.07 16.33 2.82
N PRO A 82 -1.37 16.12 1.53
CA PRO A 82 -2.76 16.06 1.10
C PRO A 82 -3.54 15.03 1.94
N SER A 83 -4.84 15.22 2.14
CA SER A 83 -5.67 14.33 2.97
C SER A 83 -6.09 13.03 2.29
N TYR A 84 -5.86 12.89 0.98
CA TYR A 84 -6.27 11.72 0.20
C TYR A 84 -5.32 10.51 0.17
N PRO A 85 -4.01 10.55 0.50
CA PRO A 85 -3.16 9.37 0.47
C PRO A 85 -3.67 8.22 1.33
N ALA A 86 -4.13 8.48 2.56
CA ALA A 86 -4.68 7.45 3.44
C ALA A 86 -5.89 6.71 2.82
N PRO A 87 -6.99 7.39 2.41
CA PRO A 87 -8.10 6.70 1.79
C PRO A 87 -7.74 6.08 0.42
N VAL A 88 -6.79 6.66 -0.32
CA VAL A 88 -6.26 6.03 -1.55
C VAL A 88 -5.54 4.72 -1.24
N MET A 89 -4.75 4.65 -0.16
CA MET A 89 -4.09 3.41 0.26
C MET A 89 -5.09 2.31 0.54
N VAL A 90 -6.11 2.61 1.35
CA VAL A 90 -7.17 1.67 1.71
C VAL A 90 -7.88 1.16 0.46
N LEU A 91 -8.38 2.06 -0.41
CA LEU A 91 -9.11 1.63 -1.61
C LEU A 91 -8.23 0.87 -2.62
N ALA A 92 -6.97 1.29 -2.81
CA ALA A 92 -6.06 0.60 -3.71
C ALA A 92 -5.71 -0.80 -3.23
N TYR A 93 -5.50 -0.96 -1.92
CA TYR A 93 -5.17 -2.24 -1.30
C TYR A 93 -6.38 -3.17 -1.21
N SER A 94 -7.46 -2.74 -0.54
CA SER A 94 -8.63 -3.60 -0.27
C SER A 94 -9.38 -3.96 -1.55
N ALA A 95 -9.52 -3.03 -2.51
CA ALA A 95 -10.18 -3.29 -3.80
C ALA A 95 -9.19 -3.63 -4.94
N ARG A 96 -7.89 -3.80 -4.64
CA ARG A 96 -6.85 -4.22 -5.61
C ARG A 96 -6.81 -3.35 -6.87
N LEU A 97 -6.96 -2.04 -6.66
CA LEU A 97 -7.01 -1.05 -7.72
C LEU A 97 -5.62 -0.49 -8.05
N ARG A 98 -5.35 -0.30 -9.33
CA ARG A 98 -4.21 0.50 -9.80
C ARG A 98 -4.47 1.97 -9.47
N GLY A 99 -3.41 2.77 -9.32
CA GLY A 99 -3.56 4.22 -9.07
C GLY A 99 -4.46 4.93 -10.09
N ILE A 100 -4.41 4.55 -11.37
CA ILE A 100 -5.32 5.11 -12.39
C ILE A 100 -6.78 4.73 -12.17
N GLU A 101 -7.05 3.51 -11.70
CA GLU A 101 -8.41 3.03 -11.40
C GLU A 101 -8.98 3.80 -10.22
N VAL A 102 -8.17 4.04 -9.18
CA VAL A 102 -8.54 4.91 -8.04
C VAL A 102 -8.85 6.34 -8.50
N CYS A 103 -8.03 6.94 -9.38
CA CYS A 103 -8.31 8.27 -9.96
C CYS A 103 -9.63 8.32 -10.74
N THR A 104 -10.06 7.19 -11.31
CA THR A 104 -11.30 7.10 -12.07
C THR A 104 -12.51 6.62 -11.27
N LEU A 105 -12.39 6.34 -9.97
CA LEU A 105 -13.56 6.05 -9.16
C LEU A 105 -14.53 7.25 -9.17
N ASN A 106 -15.82 6.95 -9.25
CA ASN A 106 -16.94 7.88 -9.32
C ASN A 106 -18.16 7.28 -8.61
N ASP A 107 -19.26 8.03 -8.54
CA ASP A 107 -20.45 7.60 -7.78
C ASP A 107 -21.09 6.31 -8.27
N THR A 108 -21.00 5.98 -9.56
CA THR A 108 -21.63 4.77 -10.10
C THR A 108 -20.91 3.50 -9.69
N HIS A 109 -19.66 3.59 -9.20
CA HIS A 109 -18.91 2.44 -8.70
C HIS A 109 -19.32 2.03 -7.27
N LYS A 110 -20.05 2.89 -6.52
CA LYS A 110 -20.59 2.53 -5.20
C LYS A 110 -21.86 1.71 -5.38
N GLN A 111 -21.83 0.43 -5.03
CA GLN A 111 -23.03 -0.40 -4.91
C GLN A 111 -23.36 -0.66 -3.43
N PRO A 112 -24.58 -1.10 -3.09
CA PRO A 112 -24.99 -1.28 -1.69
C PRO A 112 -24.09 -2.23 -0.89
N ALA A 113 -23.62 -3.32 -1.50
CA ALA A 113 -22.82 -4.36 -0.84
C ALA A 113 -21.35 -4.40 -1.28
N CYS A 114 -20.98 -3.72 -2.37
CA CYS A 114 -19.65 -3.81 -2.93
C CYS A 114 -19.22 -2.52 -3.66
N ILE A 115 -17.92 -2.42 -3.91
CA ILE A 115 -17.36 -1.55 -4.94
C ILE A 115 -17.29 -2.33 -6.24
N HIS A 116 -17.85 -1.75 -7.31
CA HIS A 116 -17.68 -2.27 -8.66
C HIS A 116 -16.55 -1.52 -9.33
N ALA A 117 -15.49 -2.23 -9.69
CA ALA A 117 -14.36 -1.62 -10.38
C ALA A 117 -14.33 -2.10 -11.83
N GLN A 118 -14.69 -1.21 -12.75
CA GLN A 118 -14.53 -1.45 -14.19
C GLN A 118 -13.05 -1.31 -14.55
N GLN A 119 -12.40 -2.41 -14.96
CA GLN A 119 -11.02 -2.33 -15.46
C GLN A 119 -10.99 -1.87 -16.91
N ARG A 120 -10.00 -1.04 -17.28
CA ARG A 120 -9.83 -0.59 -18.67
C ARG A 120 -9.49 -1.79 -19.59
N LYS A 121 -10.00 -1.71 -20.84
CA LYS A 121 -9.87 -2.65 -21.98
C LYS A 121 -8.99 -3.89 -21.76
N GLY A 122 -9.64 -5.06 -21.71
CA GLY A 122 -8.97 -6.37 -21.70
C GLY A 122 -8.89 -7.06 -20.34
N SER A 123 -9.65 -6.62 -19.34
CA SER A 123 -9.74 -7.23 -18.01
C SER A 123 -11.21 -7.41 -17.61
N ARG A 124 -11.48 -8.37 -16.71
CA ARG A 124 -12.83 -8.64 -16.17
C ARG A 124 -13.16 -7.65 -15.06
N ASP A 125 -14.41 -7.22 -15.02
CA ASP A 125 -14.95 -6.44 -13.90
C ASP A 125 -14.82 -7.22 -12.60
N THR A 126 -14.41 -6.53 -11.53
CA THR A 126 -14.34 -7.12 -10.18
C THR A 126 -15.36 -6.43 -9.28
N LEU A 127 -16.09 -7.23 -8.50
CA LEU A 127 -16.91 -6.77 -7.38
C LEU A 127 -16.17 -7.12 -6.10
N THR A 128 -15.82 -6.11 -5.29
CA THR A 128 -15.19 -6.33 -3.98
C THR A 128 -16.18 -5.90 -2.91
N GLU A 129 -16.52 -6.81 -2.00
CA GLU A 129 -17.39 -6.49 -0.85
C GLU A 129 -16.79 -5.36 0.00
N TRP A 130 -17.67 -4.55 0.60
CA TRP A 130 -17.22 -3.48 1.48
C TRP A 130 -16.65 -4.03 2.79
N ASP A 131 -15.48 -3.54 3.18
CA ASP A 131 -15.05 -3.55 4.57
C ASP A 131 -15.28 -2.16 5.22
N PRO A 132 -15.29 -2.06 6.57
CA PRO A 132 -15.52 -0.80 7.26
C PRO A 132 -14.50 0.31 6.92
N GLU A 133 -13.22 -0.03 6.73
CA GLU A 133 -12.19 0.96 6.38
C GLU A 133 -12.40 1.48 4.96
N MET A 134 -12.82 0.63 4.02
CA MET A 134 -13.16 1.04 2.66
C MET A 134 -14.34 2.02 2.62
N ILE A 135 -15.36 1.78 3.43
CA ILE A 135 -16.51 2.70 3.55
C ILE A 135 -16.04 4.05 4.07
N GLU A 136 -15.26 4.07 5.15
CA GLU A 136 -14.68 5.29 5.70
C GLU A 136 -13.82 6.02 4.66
N ALA A 137 -12.94 5.30 3.97
CA ALA A 137 -12.06 5.85 2.95
C ALA A 137 -12.85 6.47 1.79
N TRP A 138 -13.90 5.79 1.34
CA TRP A 138 -14.81 6.30 0.32
C TRP A 138 -15.46 7.61 0.78
N ASP A 139 -16.03 7.62 1.98
CA ASP A 139 -16.79 8.75 2.50
C ASP A 139 -15.88 9.95 2.77
N LEU A 140 -14.64 9.74 3.20
CA LEU A 140 -13.62 10.79 3.32
C LEU A 140 -13.31 11.44 1.97
N LEU A 141 -13.19 10.67 0.89
CA LEU A 141 -12.96 11.22 -0.44
C LEU A 141 -14.19 11.97 -0.97
N VAL A 142 -15.40 11.45 -0.71
CA VAL A 142 -16.66 12.14 -1.05
C VAL A 142 -16.79 13.45 -0.28
N ALA A 143 -16.50 13.46 1.02
CA ALA A 143 -16.53 14.67 1.84
C ALA A 143 -15.51 15.70 1.33
N ARG A 144 -14.29 15.24 1.02
CA ARG A 144 -13.23 16.09 0.49
C ARG A 144 -13.61 16.75 -0.84
N ARG A 145 -14.10 15.99 -1.83
CA ARG A 145 -14.49 16.57 -3.13
C ARG A 145 -15.66 17.54 -2.97
N THR A 146 -16.61 17.22 -2.09
CA THR A 146 -17.78 18.07 -1.84
C THR A 146 -17.31 19.40 -1.26
N ALA A 147 -16.45 19.37 -0.25
CA ALA A 147 -15.87 20.59 0.34
C ALA A 147 -15.08 21.45 -0.68
N ILE A 148 -14.44 20.83 -1.68
CA ILE A 148 -13.78 21.55 -2.77
C ILE A 148 -14.81 22.21 -3.68
N TRP A 149 -15.81 21.46 -4.15
CA TRP A 149 -16.83 21.94 -5.07
C TRP A 149 -17.75 23.00 -4.46
N THR A 150 -18.09 22.89 -3.17
CA THR A 150 -18.97 23.82 -2.46
C THR A 150 -18.20 24.95 -1.76
N LYS A 151 -16.91 25.13 -2.06
CA LYS A 151 -16.09 26.14 -1.41
C LYS A 151 -16.59 27.55 -1.74
N ASN A 152 -17.01 28.29 -0.72
CA ASN A 152 -17.45 29.69 -0.86
C ASN A 152 -16.42 30.54 -1.61
N GLY A 153 -16.91 31.35 -2.55
CA GLY A 153 -16.07 32.22 -3.39
C GLY A 153 -15.38 31.51 -4.56
N ARG A 154 -15.67 30.22 -4.80
CA ARG A 154 -15.25 29.51 -6.01
C ARG A 154 -16.45 28.92 -6.73
N ASN A 155 -16.55 29.16 -8.04
CA ASN A 155 -17.58 28.57 -8.89
C ASN A 155 -16.98 27.40 -9.67
N PHE A 156 -16.99 26.21 -9.05
CA PHE A 156 -16.67 24.98 -9.75
C PHE A 156 -17.95 24.36 -10.31
N ALA A 157 -17.93 23.93 -11.56
CA ALA A 157 -19.03 23.17 -12.12
C ALA A 157 -19.09 21.79 -11.46
N VAL A 158 -20.16 21.51 -10.72
CA VAL A 158 -20.41 20.17 -10.17
C VAL A 158 -21.05 19.32 -11.27
N PRO A 159 -20.47 18.16 -11.62
CA PRO A 159 -21.07 17.30 -12.63
C PRO A 159 -22.45 16.78 -12.20
N ILE A 160 -23.44 16.96 -13.08
CA ILE A 160 -24.83 16.52 -12.85
C ILE A 160 -24.92 14.99 -12.85
N LYS A 161 -24.16 14.33 -13.74
CA LYS A 161 -24.17 12.88 -13.86
C LYS A 161 -23.26 12.22 -12.83
N ALA A 162 -23.73 11.10 -12.27
CA ALA A 162 -22.99 10.30 -11.29
C ALA A 162 -21.66 9.75 -11.84
N GLU A 163 -21.65 9.33 -13.11
CA GLU A 163 -20.46 8.78 -13.79
C GLU A 163 -19.31 9.80 -13.95
N ASP A 164 -19.64 11.09 -13.92
CA ASP A 164 -18.68 12.19 -14.05
C ASP A 164 -18.20 12.71 -12.69
N ARG A 165 -18.89 12.37 -11.59
CA ARG A 165 -18.51 12.78 -10.23
C ARG A 165 -17.39 11.91 -9.69
N ARG A 166 -16.15 12.23 -10.09
CA ARG A 166 -14.95 11.54 -9.58
C ARG A 166 -14.78 11.72 -8.07
N LEU A 167 -14.21 10.72 -7.40
CA LEU A 167 -13.86 10.83 -5.97
C LEU A 167 -12.65 11.75 -5.77
N LEU A 168 -11.61 11.56 -6.57
CA LEU A 168 -10.40 12.36 -6.51
C LEU A 168 -10.50 13.56 -7.45
N VAL A 169 -10.53 14.75 -6.85
CA VAL A 169 -10.48 16.03 -7.56
C VAL A 169 -9.30 16.87 -7.07
N GLU A 170 -8.74 17.66 -7.98
CA GLU A 170 -7.74 18.68 -7.67
C GLU A 170 -8.35 19.83 -6.86
N GLN A 171 -7.52 20.71 -6.30
CA GLN A 171 -7.98 21.92 -5.60
C GLN A 171 -8.77 22.89 -6.50
N THR A 172 -8.69 22.69 -7.82
CA THR A 172 -9.44 23.40 -8.87
C THR A 172 -10.77 22.75 -9.20
N GLY A 173 -11.16 21.67 -8.50
CA GLY A 173 -12.43 20.96 -8.71
C GLY A 173 -12.45 19.98 -9.89
N ASN A 174 -11.42 20.01 -10.74
CA ASN A 174 -11.29 19.08 -11.87
C ASN A 174 -10.87 17.67 -11.42
N PRO A 175 -11.21 16.61 -12.18
CA PRO A 175 -10.69 15.26 -11.95
C PRO A 175 -9.17 15.23 -11.78
N MET A 176 -8.70 14.47 -10.80
CA MET A 176 -7.26 14.30 -10.54
C MET A 176 -6.60 13.44 -11.63
N ALA A 177 -5.51 13.94 -12.19
CA ALA A 177 -4.68 13.16 -13.12
C ALA A 177 -3.84 12.12 -12.36
N LYS A 178 -3.57 10.97 -13.00
CA LYS A 178 -2.68 9.94 -12.42
C LYS A 178 -1.31 10.49 -12.06
N SER A 179 -0.73 11.33 -12.91
CA SER A 179 0.57 11.96 -12.66
C SER A 179 0.59 12.86 -11.42
N SER A 180 -0.52 13.55 -11.14
CA SER A 180 -0.70 14.33 -9.91
C SER A 180 -0.67 13.43 -8.68
N LEU A 181 -1.42 12.31 -8.73
CA LEU A 181 -1.45 11.33 -7.65
C LEU A 181 -0.07 10.69 -7.43
N ASP A 182 0.61 10.26 -8.49
CA ASP A 182 1.95 9.69 -8.42
C ASP A 182 2.93 10.69 -7.77
N SER A 183 2.88 11.96 -8.18
CA SER A 183 3.74 13.01 -7.64
C SER A 183 3.47 13.28 -6.16
N ALA A 184 2.19 13.28 -5.76
CA ALA A 184 1.79 13.43 -4.36
C ALA A 184 2.26 12.24 -3.52
N TRP A 185 2.11 11.01 -4.02
CA TRP A 185 2.61 9.81 -3.38
C TRP A 185 4.13 9.84 -3.19
N GLN A 186 4.88 10.21 -4.23
CA GLN A 186 6.33 10.29 -4.15
C GLN A 186 6.81 11.30 -3.12
N ARG A 187 6.14 12.45 -2.99
CA ARG A 187 6.46 13.42 -1.92
C ARG A 187 6.14 12.86 -0.53
N PHE A 188 4.97 12.24 -0.38
CA PHE A 188 4.52 11.65 0.87
C PHE A 188 5.44 10.51 1.35
N ILE A 189 5.75 9.55 0.49
CA ILE A 189 6.58 8.39 0.87
C ILE A 189 8.02 8.81 1.20
N LYS A 190 8.57 9.81 0.48
CA LYS A 190 9.88 10.38 0.81
C LYS A 190 9.88 11.09 2.16
N LEU A 191 8.77 11.73 2.54
CA LEU A 191 8.62 12.32 3.87
C LEU A 191 8.61 11.24 4.94
N ALA A 192 7.85 10.15 4.74
CA ALA A 192 7.82 9.01 5.66
C ALA A 192 9.22 8.41 5.87
N MET A 193 10.01 8.27 4.80
CA MET A 193 11.40 7.82 4.90
C MET A 193 12.30 8.81 5.64
N LYS A 194 12.18 10.10 5.32
CA LYS A 194 12.97 11.16 5.95
C LYS A 194 12.74 11.21 7.47
N GLU A 195 11.51 10.92 7.91
CA GLU A 195 11.12 10.94 9.32
C GLU A 195 11.26 9.57 10.00
N GLY A 196 11.85 8.58 9.32
CA GLY A 196 12.15 7.28 9.91
C GLY A 196 10.92 6.40 10.17
N ILE A 197 9.78 6.71 9.57
CA ILE A 197 8.56 5.88 9.65
C ILE A 197 8.79 4.53 8.96
N ILE A 198 9.49 4.58 7.83
CA ILE A 198 9.91 3.42 7.06
C ILE A 198 11.36 3.60 6.59
N SER A 199 12.08 2.50 6.48
CA SER A 199 13.37 2.43 5.82
C SER A 199 13.23 2.47 4.28
N ASN A 200 14.35 2.58 3.58
CA ASN A 200 14.37 2.47 2.12
C ASN A 200 13.95 1.07 1.63
N GLN A 201 14.15 0.04 2.45
CA GLN A 201 13.79 -1.35 2.14
C GLN A 201 12.29 -1.62 2.33
N GLU A 202 11.65 -0.91 3.28
CA GLU A 202 10.20 -0.94 3.51
C GLU A 202 9.41 -0.02 2.55
N ARG A 203 10.09 0.68 1.62
CA ARG A 203 9.44 1.61 0.69
C ARG A 203 8.66 0.83 -0.38
N PHE A 204 7.40 1.22 -0.59
CA PHE A 204 6.56 0.69 -1.66
C PHE A 204 5.93 1.79 -2.54
N SER A 205 5.51 1.38 -3.74
CA SER A 205 4.84 2.24 -4.73
C SER A 205 3.32 2.12 -4.66
N LEU A 206 2.58 3.06 -5.27
CA LEU A 206 1.12 2.92 -5.47
C LEU A 206 0.74 1.63 -6.22
N HIS A 207 1.61 1.14 -7.10
CA HIS A 207 1.37 -0.14 -7.77
C HIS A 207 1.57 -1.32 -6.81
N GLY A 208 2.52 -1.18 -5.86
CA GLY A 208 2.75 -2.12 -4.77
C GLY A 208 1.50 -2.38 -3.93
N LEU A 209 0.66 -1.37 -3.67
CA LEU A 209 -0.60 -1.51 -2.94
C LEU A 209 -1.54 -2.56 -3.57
N LYS A 210 -1.73 -2.50 -4.89
CA LYS A 210 -2.52 -3.51 -5.63
C LYS A 210 -1.90 -4.89 -5.50
N HIS A 211 -0.57 -5.00 -5.67
CA HIS A 211 0.12 -6.28 -5.55
C HIS A 211 -0.03 -6.87 -4.17
N ARG A 212 0.10 -6.06 -3.13
CA ARG A 212 -0.05 -6.50 -1.75
C ARG A 212 -1.47 -6.97 -1.48
N GLY A 213 -2.48 -6.24 -1.93
CA GLY A 213 -3.88 -6.66 -1.83
C GLY A 213 -4.16 -8.01 -2.51
N ILE A 214 -3.56 -8.27 -3.68
CA ILE A 214 -3.66 -9.56 -4.37
C ILE A 214 -2.94 -10.67 -3.58
N THR A 215 -1.73 -10.40 -3.08
CA THR A 215 -0.95 -11.37 -2.29
C THR A 215 -1.67 -11.78 -1.01
N ASP A 216 -2.25 -10.82 -0.30
CA ASP A 216 -2.94 -10.99 0.98
C ASP A 216 -4.38 -11.52 0.80
N THR A 217 -4.84 -11.72 -0.45
CA THR A 217 -6.13 -12.37 -0.72
C THR A 217 -6.06 -13.82 -0.25
N VAL A 218 -6.93 -14.15 0.71
CA VAL A 218 -7.10 -15.52 1.21
C VAL A 218 -7.71 -16.38 0.10
N GLY A 219 -7.10 -17.55 -0.15
CA GLY A 219 -7.61 -18.49 -1.14
C GLY A 219 -6.52 -19.12 -1.99
N ASN A 220 -6.95 -19.91 -2.97
CA ASN A 220 -6.08 -20.54 -3.95
C ASN A 220 -5.75 -19.57 -5.10
N ARG A 221 -4.94 -20.03 -6.06
CA ARG A 221 -4.54 -19.24 -7.24
C ARG A 221 -5.71 -18.66 -8.04
N GLY A 222 -6.82 -19.40 -8.14
CA GLY A 222 -8.05 -18.95 -8.79
C GLY A 222 -8.65 -17.75 -8.06
N ASP A 223 -8.77 -17.83 -6.73
CA ASP A 223 -9.30 -16.74 -5.90
C ASP A 223 -8.44 -15.46 -6.04
N LYS A 224 -7.12 -15.62 -6.07
CA LYS A 224 -6.18 -14.51 -6.33
C LYS A 224 -6.27 -13.97 -7.75
N GLN A 225 -6.53 -14.82 -8.75
CA GLN A 225 -6.71 -14.40 -10.14
C GLN A 225 -8.01 -13.61 -10.34
N ASP A 226 -9.09 -14.07 -9.72
CA ASP A 226 -10.39 -13.40 -9.74
C ASP A 226 -10.32 -12.06 -9.00
N ALA A 227 -9.63 -12.02 -7.86
CA ALA A 227 -9.35 -10.77 -7.13
C ALA A 227 -8.44 -9.79 -7.91
N ALA A 228 -7.54 -10.30 -8.74
CA ALA A 228 -6.67 -9.45 -9.57
C ALA A 228 -7.36 -8.93 -10.85
N GLY A 229 -8.43 -9.61 -11.30
CA GLY A 229 -9.14 -9.33 -12.56
C GLY A 229 -8.31 -9.67 -13.81
N HIS A 230 -7.31 -10.56 -13.71
CA HIS A 230 -6.41 -10.86 -14.83
C HIS A 230 -7.09 -11.74 -15.89
N ALA A 231 -7.01 -11.34 -17.16
CA ALA A 231 -7.60 -12.07 -18.27
C ALA A 231 -6.90 -13.40 -18.59
N THR A 232 -5.61 -13.54 -18.28
CA THR A 232 -4.86 -14.79 -18.50
C THR A 232 -4.11 -15.27 -17.25
N PRO A 233 -3.95 -16.60 -17.07
CA PRO A 233 -3.34 -17.19 -15.87
C PRO A 233 -1.83 -16.94 -15.72
N GLU A 234 -1.11 -16.59 -16.80
CA GLU A 234 0.34 -16.33 -16.76
C GLU A 234 0.66 -15.07 -15.94
N MET A 235 -0.24 -14.08 -15.94
CA MET A 235 -0.08 -12.86 -15.15
C MET A 235 -0.15 -13.13 -13.64
N THR A 236 -0.85 -14.19 -13.20
CA THR A 236 -0.97 -14.56 -11.77
C THR A 236 0.17 -15.47 -11.30
N GLY A 237 1.03 -15.96 -12.21
CA GLY A 237 2.14 -16.87 -11.91
C GLY A 237 3.21 -16.35 -10.95
N ARG A 238 3.20 -15.04 -10.67
CA ARG A 238 4.17 -14.36 -9.78
C ARG A 238 3.64 -14.09 -8.36
N TYR A 239 2.49 -14.65 -7.97
CA TYR A 239 1.79 -14.33 -6.70
C TYR A 239 1.39 -15.55 -5.86
N ASP A 240 1.79 -16.74 -6.30
CA ASP A 240 1.43 -17.98 -5.64
C ASP A 240 2.69 -18.70 -5.16
N HIS A 241 2.88 -18.70 -3.84
CA HIS A 241 3.93 -19.46 -3.15
C HIS A 241 3.34 -20.62 -2.32
N ALA A 242 2.02 -20.84 -2.38
CA ALA A 242 1.36 -21.90 -1.65
C ALA A 242 1.12 -23.11 -2.56
N LEU A 243 1.61 -24.29 -2.17
CA LEU A 243 1.29 -25.53 -2.89
C LEU A 243 -0.22 -25.83 -2.72
N PRO A 244 -0.97 -26.03 -3.81
CA PRO A 244 -2.40 -26.31 -3.71
C PRO A 244 -2.62 -27.71 -3.11
N VAL A 245 -3.36 -27.78 -2.01
CA VAL A 245 -3.89 -29.04 -1.48
C VAL A 245 -5.13 -29.41 -2.30
N VAL A 246 -4.98 -30.37 -3.21
CA VAL A 246 -6.07 -30.86 -4.06
C VAL A 246 -6.79 -32.05 -3.42
N LYS A 247 -8.13 -31.99 -3.41
CA LYS A 247 -8.97 -33.12 -2.96
C LYS A 247 -8.89 -34.26 -3.98
N PRO A 248 -8.89 -35.53 -3.53
CA PRO A 248 -8.90 -36.66 -4.46
C PRO A 248 -10.18 -36.63 -5.32
N PRO A 249 -10.12 -37.07 -6.59
CA PRO A 249 -11.26 -37.07 -7.48
C PRO A 249 -12.38 -37.95 -6.91
N LYS A 250 -13.63 -37.45 -6.93
CA LYS A 250 -14.79 -38.29 -6.66
C LYS A 250 -15.08 -39.13 -7.90
N ARG A 251 -15.16 -40.45 -7.72
CA ARG A 251 -15.72 -41.32 -8.77
C ARG A 251 -17.22 -41.05 -8.86
N SER A 252 -17.70 -40.75 -10.07
CA SER A 252 -19.11 -40.63 -10.42
C SER A 252 -19.86 -41.93 -10.17
#